data_AF-A0A1S2YDV5-F1
#
_entry.id   AF-A0A1S2YDV5-F1
#
_cell.length_a   1.000
_cell.length_b   1.000
_cell.length_c   1.000
_cell.angle_alpha   90.00
_cell.angle_beta   90.00
_cell.angle_gamma   90.00
#
_symmetry.space_group_name_H-M   'P 1'
#
loop_
_entity.id
_entity.type
_entity.pdbx_description
1 polymer ?
#
loop_
_entity_poly.entity_id
_entity_poly.type
_entity_poly.pdbx_seq_one_letter_code
_entity_poly.pdbx_strand_id
1 'polypeptide(L)'
;MMNIITEAKAEQDSSSYPHDAMFLVLPYLSLYEVLTMSRVCTSLRDAVNNDVLLWLHVIVERPLNSRLTDETLFQITSKGNGRIQTLALINCMHITDQGLQTVVEQNPFIHELHIPACTNITPEGVLRVVKTLCQRSNCLTTLSINGIYNLQQEHLLMLASNLRENLPLADRQSQQQQQQPTYYHERGSVSAFKRRENRTIIDLEVCPKCFEVRMVYDCPKGDCRGCIFCIPRCENCGRCIIESEEVEEGACGDTLCLDCWLQIPKCNFCNKPYCKQHIDWWCTSSDSSLLCRVCDDNSHGYTYTDVL
;
A
#
# COMPACT_ATOMS: atom_id res chain seq x y z
N MET A 1 39.05 58.09 -28.45
CA MET A 1 38.53 57.12 -27.46
C MET A 1 37.25 56.54 -28.04
N MET A 2 37.28 55.25 -28.32
CA MET A 2 36.28 54.51 -29.08
C MET A 2 35.37 53.83 -28.05
N ASN A 3 34.17 54.37 -27.81
CA ASN A 3 33.17 53.70 -26.97
C ASN A 3 32.31 52.82 -27.87
N ILE A 4 32.71 51.55 -27.93
CA ILE A 4 31.85 50.47 -28.44
C ILE A 4 30.83 50.21 -27.33
N ILE A 5 29.58 50.62 -27.57
CA ILE A 5 28.45 50.15 -26.80
C ILE A 5 28.22 48.71 -27.27
N THR A 6 28.77 47.75 -26.55
CA THR A 6 28.38 46.35 -26.68
C THR A 6 26.97 46.24 -26.09
N GLU A 7 25.97 46.17 -26.98
CA GLU A 7 24.65 45.64 -26.64
C GLU A 7 24.84 44.20 -26.15
N ALA A 8 24.90 44.04 -24.83
CA ALA A 8 24.68 42.75 -24.20
C ALA A 8 23.21 42.41 -24.44
N LYS A 9 22.95 41.74 -25.55
CA LYS A 9 21.71 41.02 -25.82
C LYS A 9 21.56 40.03 -24.67
N ALA A 10 20.69 40.37 -23.71
CA ALA A 10 20.28 39.43 -22.67
C ALA A 10 19.71 38.21 -23.39
N GLU A 11 20.49 37.13 -23.43
CA GLU A 11 19.97 35.81 -23.73
C GLU A 11 18.89 35.54 -22.68
N GLN A 12 17.64 35.56 -23.13
CA GLN A 12 16.51 35.10 -22.35
C GLN A 12 16.83 33.65 -21.95
N ASP A 13 17.08 33.47 -20.66
CA ASP A 13 17.36 32.18 -20.05
C ASP A 13 16.13 31.28 -20.22
N SER A 14 16.12 30.52 -21.31
CA SER A 14 15.05 29.60 -21.66
C SER A 14 15.18 28.32 -20.84
N SER A 15 14.75 28.35 -19.57
CA SER A 15 13.90 27.32 -18.94
C SER A 15 13.82 27.51 -17.41
N SER A 16 12.95 28.40 -16.94
CA SER A 16 12.56 28.45 -15.52
C SER A 16 11.58 27.31 -15.14
N TYR A 17 11.06 26.58 -16.12
CA TYR A 17 10.08 25.51 -15.93
C TYR A 17 10.66 24.16 -16.36
N PRO A 18 10.30 23.06 -15.70
CA PRO A 18 10.72 21.76 -16.17
C PRO A 18 10.08 21.49 -17.52
N HIS A 19 10.78 20.73 -18.37
CA HIS A 19 10.28 20.33 -19.67
C HIS A 19 8.90 19.65 -19.54
N ASP A 20 7.95 19.95 -20.43
CA ASP A 20 6.55 19.48 -20.33
C ASP A 20 6.42 17.96 -20.16
N ALA A 21 7.34 17.21 -20.77
CA ALA A 21 7.46 15.76 -20.58
C ALA A 21 7.54 15.32 -19.10
N MET A 22 8.02 16.16 -18.19
CA MET A 22 8.05 15.84 -16.75
C MET A 22 6.66 15.68 -16.16
N PHE A 23 5.67 16.48 -16.59
CA PHE A 23 4.27 16.32 -16.15
C PHE A 23 3.63 15.01 -16.64
N LEU A 24 4.21 14.38 -17.66
CA LEU A 24 3.80 13.05 -18.12
C LEU A 24 4.48 11.92 -17.33
N VAL A 25 5.65 12.18 -16.74
CA VAL A 25 6.43 11.19 -15.98
C VAL A 25 6.04 11.18 -14.51
N LEU A 26 5.90 12.36 -13.89
CA LEU A 26 5.63 12.53 -12.46
C LEU A 26 4.43 11.69 -11.95
N PRO A 27 3.30 11.57 -12.67
CA PRO A 27 2.16 10.75 -12.21
C PRO A 27 2.44 9.24 -12.12
N TYR A 28 3.51 8.75 -12.74
CA TYR A 28 3.91 7.33 -12.67
C TYR A 28 4.91 7.04 -11.57
N LEU A 29 5.44 8.08 -10.90
CA LEU A 29 6.40 7.94 -9.83
C LEU A 29 5.69 7.63 -8.51
N SER A 30 6.33 6.83 -7.66
CA SER A 30 5.93 6.66 -6.27
C SER A 30 6.04 7.98 -5.50
N LEU A 31 5.33 8.09 -4.38
CA LEU A 31 5.42 9.27 -3.51
C LEU A 31 6.87 9.58 -3.09
N TYR A 32 7.67 8.54 -2.83
CA TYR A 32 9.09 8.70 -2.48
C TYR A 32 9.89 9.35 -3.61
N GLU A 33 9.66 8.91 -4.85
CA GLU A 33 10.33 9.45 -6.03
C GLU A 33 9.87 10.88 -6.33
N VAL A 34 8.57 11.17 -6.24
CA VAL A 34 8.03 12.54 -6.39
C VAL A 34 8.66 13.50 -5.37
N LEU A 35 8.74 13.09 -4.09
CA LEU A 35 9.40 13.89 -3.06
C LEU A 35 10.90 14.05 -3.33
N THR A 36 11.56 13.02 -3.85
CA THR A 36 12.99 13.10 -4.23
C THR A 36 13.20 14.06 -5.40
N MET A 37 12.34 14.04 -6.41
CA MET A 37 12.36 14.98 -7.54
C MET A 37 12.23 16.44 -7.07
N SER A 38 11.40 16.70 -6.05
CA SER A 38 11.26 18.03 -5.46
C SER A 38 12.51 18.57 -4.75
N ARG A 39 13.52 17.71 -4.54
CA ARG A 39 14.80 18.09 -3.92
C ARG A 39 15.92 18.36 -4.93
N VAL A 40 15.68 18.11 -6.22
CA VAL A 40 16.71 18.24 -7.27
C VAL A 40 16.96 19.70 -7.62
N CYS A 41 15.91 20.46 -7.93
CA CYS A 41 16.00 21.89 -8.25
C CYS A 41 14.71 22.64 -7.88
N THR A 42 14.77 23.97 -7.89
CA THR A 42 13.61 24.84 -7.62
C THR A 42 12.48 24.59 -8.63
N SER A 43 12.81 24.50 -9.91
CA SER A 43 11.85 24.29 -10.99
C SER A 43 11.04 22.99 -10.84
N LEU A 44 11.70 21.87 -10.52
CA LEU A 44 11.03 20.60 -10.25
C LEU A 44 10.23 20.62 -8.95
N ARG A 45 10.75 21.28 -7.90
CA ARG A 45 10.02 21.46 -6.65
C ARG A 45 8.71 22.20 -6.87
N ASP A 46 8.75 23.27 -7.64
CA ASP A 46 7.60 24.12 -7.92
C ASP A 46 6.58 23.37 -8.80
N ALA A 47 7.04 22.61 -9.80
CA ALA A 47 6.16 21.76 -10.60
C ALA A 47 5.45 20.69 -9.75
N VAL A 48 6.18 20.00 -8.87
CA VAL A 48 5.62 18.99 -7.97
C VAL A 48 4.63 19.60 -6.97
N ASN A 49 4.94 20.78 -6.40
CA ASN A 49 4.08 21.41 -5.40
C ASN A 49 2.82 22.06 -5.98
N ASN A 50 2.88 22.54 -7.23
CA ASN A 50 1.76 23.23 -7.87
C ASN A 50 0.82 22.28 -8.64
N ASP A 51 1.26 21.05 -8.92
CA ASP A 51 0.42 20.05 -9.57
C ASP A 51 -0.44 19.29 -8.55
N VAL A 52 -1.69 19.73 -8.40
CA VAL A 52 -2.70 19.11 -7.52
C VAL A 52 -2.99 17.65 -7.89
N LEU A 53 -2.84 17.26 -9.17
CA LEU A 53 -3.19 15.91 -9.61
C LEU A 53 -2.27 14.85 -8.99
N LEU A 54 -1.00 15.19 -8.75
CA LEU A 54 -0.03 14.32 -8.07
C LEU A 54 -0.42 13.99 -6.63
N TRP A 55 -1.25 14.83 -6.02
CA TRP A 55 -1.63 14.72 -4.60
C TRP A 55 -3.04 14.17 -4.39
N LEU A 56 -3.81 13.85 -5.46
CA LEU A 56 -5.13 13.24 -5.31
C LEU A 56 -5.07 11.86 -4.65
N HIS A 57 -4.00 11.11 -4.91
CA HIS A 57 -3.78 9.76 -4.39
C HIS A 57 -2.44 9.71 -3.65
N VAL A 58 -2.48 9.89 -2.34
CA VAL A 58 -1.29 9.85 -1.48
C VAL A 58 -1.11 8.45 -0.94
N ILE A 59 -0.13 7.72 -1.48
CA ILE A 59 0.24 6.38 -1.05
C ILE A 59 1.61 6.43 -0.36
N VAL A 60 1.62 6.21 0.95
CA VAL A 60 2.82 6.12 1.78
C VAL A 60 3.12 4.66 2.05
N GLU A 61 4.25 4.20 1.54
CA GLU A 61 4.76 2.85 1.75
C GLU A 61 6.27 2.88 2.04
N ARG A 62 6.93 1.72 2.00
CA ARG A 62 8.39 1.67 2.19
C ARG A 62 9.09 2.45 1.07
N PRO A 63 10.18 3.19 1.36
CA PRO A 63 10.84 3.29 2.67
C PRO A 63 10.28 4.41 3.58
N LEU A 64 9.36 5.26 3.08
CA LEU A 64 8.87 6.45 3.79
C LEU A 64 8.14 6.14 5.10
N ASN A 65 7.32 5.08 5.10
CA ASN A 65 6.45 4.72 6.23
C ASN A 65 7.17 4.60 7.59
N SER A 66 8.43 4.16 7.60
CA SER A 66 9.21 3.94 8.82
C SER A 66 9.67 5.22 9.53
N ARG A 67 9.63 6.37 8.84
CA ARG A 67 10.08 7.67 9.38
C ARG A 67 8.98 8.73 9.36
N LEU A 68 7.81 8.39 8.84
CA LEU A 68 6.70 9.32 8.69
C LEU A 68 6.07 9.63 10.06
N THR A 69 6.10 10.89 10.46
CA THR A 69 5.42 11.43 11.65
C THR A 69 4.17 12.21 11.25
N ASP A 70 3.28 12.47 12.22
CA ASP A 70 2.08 13.28 12.03
C ASP A 70 2.37 14.62 11.33
N GLU A 71 3.43 15.32 11.75
CA GLU A 71 3.86 16.59 11.16
C GLU A 71 4.27 16.44 9.69
N THR A 72 5.08 15.43 9.37
CA THR A 72 5.52 15.20 7.98
C THR A 72 4.36 14.76 7.08
N LEU A 73 3.44 13.96 7.61
CA LEU A 73 2.23 13.55 6.91
C LEU A 73 1.35 14.76 6.60
N PHE A 74 1.18 15.66 7.58
CA PHE A 74 0.46 16.91 7.40
C PHE A 74 1.09 17.77 6.30
N GLN A 75 2.41 17.96 6.32
CA GLN A 75 3.12 18.72 5.28
C GLN A 75 2.92 18.13 3.88
N ILE A 76 2.98 16.80 3.74
CA ILE A 76 2.73 16.12 2.46
C ILE A 76 1.29 16.33 2.01
N THR A 77 0.32 16.08 2.89
CA THR A 77 -1.11 16.12 2.56
C THR A 77 -1.64 17.54 2.34
N SER A 78 -0.99 18.56 2.93
CA SER A 78 -1.32 19.97 2.69
C SER A 78 -1.18 20.38 1.22
N LYS A 79 -0.29 19.71 0.46
CA LYS A 79 -0.09 19.96 -0.98
C LYS A 79 -1.29 19.57 -1.84
N GLY A 80 -2.14 18.68 -1.33
CA GLY A 80 -3.39 18.32 -1.97
C GLY A 80 -4.46 19.42 -1.91
N ASN A 81 -4.23 20.51 -1.16
CA ASN A 81 -5.15 21.64 -1.03
C ASN A 81 -6.59 21.21 -0.71
N GLY A 82 -6.72 20.23 0.17
CA GLY A 82 -8.00 19.67 0.60
C GLY A 82 -8.66 18.71 -0.39
N ARG A 83 -8.05 18.41 -1.54
CA ARG A 83 -8.64 17.61 -2.63
C ARG A 83 -8.21 16.15 -2.66
N ILE A 84 -7.48 15.68 -1.65
CA ILE A 84 -7.07 14.27 -1.57
C ILE A 84 -8.32 13.38 -1.62
N GLN A 85 -8.29 12.35 -2.47
CA GLN A 85 -9.35 11.37 -2.66
C GLN A 85 -8.98 10.02 -2.04
N THR A 86 -7.73 9.61 -2.21
CA THR A 86 -7.18 8.37 -1.66
C THR A 86 -6.02 8.69 -0.73
N LEU A 87 -6.11 8.21 0.51
CA LEU A 87 -5.02 8.23 1.47
C LEU A 87 -4.69 6.80 1.89
N ALA A 88 -3.51 6.32 1.51
CA ALA A 88 -3.00 5.02 1.92
C ALA A 88 -1.73 5.17 2.77
N LEU A 89 -1.80 4.77 4.04
CA LEU A 89 -0.69 4.75 4.99
C LEU A 89 -0.37 3.29 5.32
N ILE A 90 0.62 2.72 4.62
CA ILE A 90 0.94 1.30 4.71
C ILE A 90 2.03 1.10 5.75
N ASN A 91 1.71 0.46 6.87
CA ASN A 91 2.65 0.13 7.93
C ASN A 91 3.37 1.39 8.48
N CYS A 92 2.61 2.47 8.67
CA CYS A 92 3.10 3.75 9.21
C CYS A 92 2.96 3.75 10.74
N MET A 93 3.97 3.23 11.43
CA MET A 93 3.92 2.95 12.88
C MET A 93 3.95 4.20 13.77
N HIS A 94 4.40 5.35 13.25
CA HIS A 94 4.52 6.58 14.02
C HIS A 94 3.36 7.56 13.83
N ILE A 95 2.35 7.19 13.03
CA ILE A 95 1.15 8.00 12.83
C ILE A 95 0.13 7.70 13.92
N THR A 96 -0.44 8.75 14.49
CA THR A 96 -1.39 8.66 15.60
C THR A 96 -2.82 8.98 15.17
N ASP A 97 -3.78 8.68 16.05
CA ASP A 97 -5.18 9.10 15.88
C ASP A 97 -5.31 10.61 15.62
N GLN A 98 -4.50 11.44 16.29
CA GLN A 98 -4.55 12.90 16.14
C GLN A 98 -3.99 13.36 14.79
N GLY A 99 -2.87 12.76 14.35
CA GLY A 99 -2.32 13.03 13.03
C GLY A 99 -3.30 12.68 11.93
N LEU A 100 -3.89 11.49 11.98
CA LEU A 100 -4.89 11.06 11.00
C LEU A 100 -6.14 11.96 11.02
N GLN A 101 -6.65 12.30 12.20
CA GLN A 101 -7.80 13.20 12.34
C GLN A 101 -7.53 14.57 11.70
N THR A 102 -6.36 15.15 11.96
CA THR A 102 -5.96 16.45 11.40
C THR A 102 -5.94 16.44 9.87
N VAL A 103 -5.38 15.38 9.27
CA VAL A 103 -5.33 15.22 7.81
C VAL A 103 -6.73 15.15 7.20
N VAL A 104 -7.61 14.37 7.83
CA VAL A 104 -9.00 14.17 7.40
C VAL A 104 -9.83 15.45 7.53
N GLU A 105 -9.59 16.24 8.57
CA GLU A 105 -10.26 17.53 8.75
C GLU A 105 -9.92 18.53 7.64
N GLN A 106 -8.70 18.48 7.10
CA GLN A 106 -8.28 19.34 5.99
C GLN A 106 -8.66 18.80 4.61
N ASN A 107 -8.88 17.49 4.49
CA ASN A 107 -9.15 16.82 3.21
C ASN A 107 -10.54 16.17 3.22
N PRO A 108 -11.61 16.96 3.08
CA PRO A 108 -12.99 16.47 3.17
C PRO A 108 -13.43 15.58 2.00
N PHE A 109 -12.62 15.43 0.95
CA PHE A 109 -12.95 14.64 -0.24
C PHE A 109 -12.36 13.22 -0.22
N ILE A 110 -11.71 12.81 0.87
CA ILE A 110 -11.19 11.45 1.01
C ILE A 110 -12.36 10.46 1.03
N HIS A 111 -12.41 9.58 0.03
CA HIS A 111 -13.37 8.48 -0.06
C HIS A 111 -12.71 7.10 0.05
N GLU A 112 -11.38 7.03 -0.13
CA GLU A 112 -10.59 5.81 0.02
C GLU A 112 -9.54 6.01 1.11
N LEU A 113 -9.70 5.29 2.23
CA LEU A 113 -8.77 5.33 3.36
C LEU A 113 -8.19 3.94 3.60
N HIS A 114 -6.87 3.80 3.48
CA HIS A 114 -6.15 2.58 3.76
C HIS A 114 -5.11 2.85 4.84
N ILE A 115 -5.21 2.18 5.98
CA ILE A 115 -4.28 2.32 7.11
C ILE A 115 -3.82 0.95 7.65
N PRO A 116 -3.44 0.00 6.77
CA PRO A 116 -3.08 -1.32 7.23
C PRO A 116 -1.80 -1.29 8.07
N ALA A 117 -1.80 -2.05 9.17
CA ALA A 117 -0.69 -2.18 10.11
C ALA A 117 -0.17 -0.84 10.69
N CYS A 118 -1.02 0.19 10.77
CA CYS A 118 -0.73 1.41 11.52
C CYS A 118 -1.00 1.17 13.02
N THR A 119 0.01 0.66 13.73
CA THR A 119 -0.14 0.13 15.10
C THR A 119 -0.43 1.17 16.18
N ASN A 120 -0.17 2.45 15.90
CA ASN A 120 -0.46 3.57 16.82
C ASN A 120 -1.83 4.23 16.57
N ILE A 121 -2.63 3.68 15.67
CA ILE A 121 -4.00 4.08 15.43
C ILE A 121 -4.93 3.11 16.16
N THR A 122 -5.90 3.64 16.89
CA THR A 122 -6.85 2.86 17.70
C THR A 122 -8.18 2.67 16.98
N PRO A 123 -8.99 1.64 17.34
CA PRO A 123 -10.37 1.51 16.87
C PRO A 123 -11.20 2.79 17.04
N GLU A 124 -11.04 3.49 18.16
CA GLU A 124 -11.73 4.73 18.48
C GLU A 124 -11.26 5.89 17.59
N GLY A 125 -9.97 5.94 17.27
CA GLY A 125 -9.41 6.87 16.29
C GLY A 125 -10.02 6.69 14.91
N VAL A 126 -10.11 5.45 14.43
CA VAL A 126 -10.75 5.12 13.15
C VAL A 126 -12.22 5.55 13.15
N LEU A 127 -12.98 5.22 14.20
CA LEU A 127 -14.38 5.61 14.31
C LEU A 127 -14.58 7.13 14.21
N ARG A 128 -13.73 7.90 14.88
CA ARG A 128 -13.75 9.37 14.85
C ARG A 128 -13.49 9.91 13.44
N VAL A 129 -12.49 9.37 12.77
CA VAL A 129 -12.13 9.73 11.39
C VAL A 129 -13.27 9.42 10.42
N VAL A 130 -13.82 8.21 10.48
CA VAL A 130 -14.94 7.78 9.62
C VAL A 130 -16.16 8.66 9.84
N LYS A 131 -16.48 8.97 11.10
CA LYS A 131 -17.57 9.88 11.44
C LYS A 131 -17.34 11.29 10.86
N THR A 132 -16.12 11.80 10.96
CA THR A 132 -15.76 13.12 10.42
C THR A 132 -15.92 13.18 8.90
N LEU A 133 -15.48 12.14 8.19
CA LEU A 133 -15.60 12.05 6.73
C LEU A 133 -17.07 11.92 6.30
N CYS A 134 -17.83 10.98 6.88
CA CYS A 134 -19.21 10.73 6.47
C CYS A 134 -20.22 11.81 6.94
N GLN A 135 -19.88 12.64 7.93
CA GLN A 135 -20.66 13.85 8.23
C GLN A 135 -20.57 14.91 7.13
N ARG A 136 -19.50 14.87 6.34
CA ARG A 136 -19.32 15.70 5.16
C ARG A 136 -19.91 14.91 3.99
N SER A 137 -20.36 15.59 2.94
CA SER A 137 -21.08 14.97 1.80
C SER A 137 -20.31 13.90 1.01
N ASN A 138 -19.14 13.47 1.48
CA ASN A 138 -18.27 12.45 0.90
C ASN A 138 -18.04 11.35 1.95
N CYS A 139 -18.88 10.32 1.94
CA CYS A 139 -18.66 9.16 2.79
C CYS A 139 -17.68 8.19 2.11
N LEU A 140 -16.91 7.47 2.93
CA LEU A 140 -15.93 6.51 2.45
C LEU A 140 -16.59 5.42 1.60
N THR A 141 -16.01 5.17 0.43
CA THR A 141 -16.31 4.02 -0.42
C THR A 141 -15.40 2.84 -0.10
N THR A 142 -14.24 3.08 0.52
CA THR A 142 -13.30 2.03 0.91
C THR A 142 -12.55 2.42 2.18
N LEU A 143 -12.46 1.47 3.11
CA LEU A 143 -11.79 1.55 4.39
C LEU A 143 -11.00 0.25 4.60
N SER A 144 -9.67 0.32 4.55
CA SER A 144 -8.79 -0.80 4.88
C SER A 144 -8.10 -0.56 6.21
N ILE A 145 -8.39 -1.40 7.20
CA ILE A 145 -7.96 -1.25 8.59
C ILE A 145 -7.34 -2.52 9.16
N ASN A 146 -6.96 -3.47 8.29
CA ASN A 146 -6.28 -4.69 8.70
C ASN A 146 -4.97 -4.41 9.47
N GLY A 147 -4.78 -5.12 10.59
CA GLY A 147 -3.57 -4.98 11.42
C GLY A 147 -3.66 -3.88 12.48
N ILE A 148 -4.79 -3.18 12.61
CA ILE A 148 -5.11 -2.42 13.82
C ILE A 148 -5.46 -3.40 14.94
N TYR A 149 -4.80 -3.27 16.08
CA TYR A 149 -5.00 -4.15 17.22
C TYR A 149 -6.30 -3.83 17.98
N ASN A 150 -6.80 -4.81 18.73
CA ASN A 150 -7.97 -4.69 19.61
C ASN A 150 -9.28 -4.30 18.91
N LEU A 151 -9.38 -4.46 17.59
CA LEU A 151 -10.65 -4.32 16.88
C LEU A 151 -11.62 -5.45 17.28
N GLN A 152 -12.79 -5.06 17.75
CA GLN A 152 -13.88 -5.96 18.15
C GLN A 152 -15.10 -5.84 17.24
N GLN A 153 -16.03 -6.80 17.34
CA GLN A 153 -17.23 -6.83 16.53
C GLN A 153 -18.10 -5.57 16.68
N GLU A 154 -18.17 -5.00 17.88
CA GLU A 154 -18.88 -3.73 18.13
C GLU A 154 -18.33 -2.57 17.30
N HIS A 155 -17.00 -2.50 17.13
CA HIS A 155 -16.35 -1.48 16.31
C HIS A 155 -16.75 -1.61 14.85
N LEU A 156 -16.79 -2.84 14.31
CA LEU A 156 -17.26 -3.09 12.95
C LEU A 156 -18.71 -2.66 12.75
N LEU A 157 -19.59 -2.94 13.71
CA LEU A 157 -20.99 -2.55 13.65
C LEU A 157 -21.14 -1.02 13.63
N MET A 158 -20.40 -0.32 14.49
CA MET A 158 -20.38 1.15 14.52
C MET A 158 -19.81 1.74 13.23
N LEU A 159 -18.72 1.18 12.67
CA LEU A 159 -18.18 1.62 11.39
C LEU A 159 -19.22 1.43 10.27
N ALA A 160 -19.83 0.25 10.19
CA ALA A 160 -20.84 -0.06 9.20
C ALA A 160 -22.08 0.84 9.31
N SER A 161 -22.50 1.21 10.53
CA SER A 161 -23.64 2.13 10.73
C SER A 161 -23.32 3.53 10.22
N ASN A 162 -22.16 4.10 10.59
CA ASN A 162 -21.75 5.44 10.15
C ASN A 162 -21.62 5.52 8.61
N LEU A 163 -21.13 4.45 7.99
CA LEU A 163 -21.01 4.35 6.53
C LEU A 163 -22.39 4.24 5.85
N ARG A 164 -23.30 3.41 6.37
CA ARG A 164 -24.64 3.18 5.80
C ARG A 164 -25.60 4.36 5.95
N GLU A 165 -25.49 5.13 7.02
CA GLU A 165 -26.32 6.32 7.24
C GLU A 165 -26.21 7.33 6.08
N ASN A 166 -25.04 7.38 5.43
CA ASN A 166 -24.72 8.38 4.42
C ASN A 166 -24.69 7.82 2.97
N LEU A 167 -25.07 6.56 2.77
CA LEU A 167 -25.20 5.94 1.44
C LEU A 167 -26.56 6.28 0.79
N PRO A 168 -26.59 6.66 -0.51
CA PRO A 168 -27.82 6.85 -1.26
C PRO A 168 -28.74 5.62 -1.20
N LEU A 169 -30.06 5.83 -1.11
CA LEU A 169 -31.06 4.76 -0.95
C LEU A 169 -31.00 3.66 -2.02
N ALA A 170 -30.45 3.96 -3.21
CA ALA A 170 -30.32 3.01 -4.32
C ALA A 170 -29.28 1.90 -4.08
N ASP A 171 -28.24 2.15 -3.27
CA ASP A 171 -27.16 1.16 -3.04
C ASP A 171 -27.47 0.17 -1.91
N ARG A 172 -28.51 0.43 -1.10
CA ARG A 172 -28.86 -0.44 0.05
C ARG A 172 -29.40 -1.81 -0.37
N GLN A 173 -29.99 -1.92 -1.56
CA GLN A 173 -30.59 -3.18 -2.06
C GLN A 173 -29.59 -4.05 -2.84
N SER A 174 -28.53 -3.46 -3.40
CA SER A 174 -27.57 -4.14 -4.28
C SER A 174 -26.40 -4.80 -3.55
N GLN A 175 -26.04 -4.34 -2.34
CA GLN A 175 -24.85 -4.81 -1.61
C GLN A 175 -24.93 -6.25 -1.07
N GLN A 176 -26.13 -6.86 -1.01
CA GLN A 176 -26.29 -8.22 -0.47
C GLN A 176 -26.11 -9.35 -1.50
N GLN A 177 -26.09 -9.07 -2.81
CA GLN A 177 -26.22 -10.16 -3.80
C GLN A 177 -24.99 -10.49 -4.66
N GLN A 178 -23.91 -9.68 -4.71
CA GLN A 178 -22.72 -10.01 -5.52
C GLN A 178 -21.41 -9.46 -4.94
N GLN A 179 -21.04 -9.86 -3.72
CA GLN A 179 -19.70 -9.54 -3.19
C GLN A 179 -18.66 -10.39 -3.92
N GLN A 180 -17.62 -9.74 -4.48
CA GLN A 180 -16.53 -10.47 -5.12
C GLN A 180 -15.71 -11.24 -4.06
N PRO A 181 -15.22 -12.44 -4.42
CA PRO A 181 -14.38 -13.23 -3.53
C PRO A 181 -13.07 -12.52 -3.21
N THR A 182 -12.67 -12.56 -1.94
CA THR A 182 -11.39 -11.99 -1.47
C THR A 182 -10.33 -13.08 -1.41
N TYR A 183 -9.38 -13.08 -2.33
CA TYR A 183 -8.38 -14.14 -2.41
C TYR A 183 -7.10 -13.81 -1.64
N TYR A 184 -6.62 -14.79 -0.89
CA TYR A 184 -5.43 -14.67 -0.02
C TYR A 184 -4.16 -14.25 -0.75
N HIS A 185 -3.99 -14.70 -1.99
CA HIS A 185 -2.81 -14.41 -2.77
C HIS A 185 -2.79 -12.96 -3.31
N GLU A 186 -3.88 -12.22 -3.20
CA GLU A 186 -3.95 -10.81 -3.62
C GLU A 186 -3.58 -9.84 -2.47
N ARG A 187 -3.38 -10.35 -1.24
CA ARG A 187 -3.03 -9.52 -0.09
C ARG A 187 -1.64 -8.91 -0.28
N GLY A 188 -1.54 -7.59 -0.15
CA GLY A 188 -0.27 -6.85 -0.25
C GLY A 188 0.04 -6.23 -1.61
N SER A 189 -0.69 -6.54 -2.68
CA SER A 189 -0.48 -5.82 -3.94
C SER A 189 -1.03 -4.40 -3.84
N VAL A 190 -0.25 -3.37 -4.19
CA VAL A 190 -0.75 -1.99 -4.36
C VAL A 190 -1.84 -1.95 -5.44
N SER A 191 -1.81 -2.88 -6.40
CA SER A 191 -2.90 -3.07 -7.37
C SER A 191 -4.20 -3.57 -6.72
N ALA A 192 -4.18 -4.06 -5.48
CA ALA A 192 -5.38 -4.31 -4.71
C ALA A 192 -6.12 -3.02 -4.31
N PHE A 193 -5.48 -1.84 -4.39
CA PHE A 193 -6.16 -0.56 -4.26
C PHE A 193 -6.85 -0.14 -5.58
N LYS A 194 -6.59 -0.82 -6.71
CA LYS A 194 -7.34 -0.58 -7.94
C LYS A 194 -8.77 -1.07 -7.74
N ARG A 195 -9.70 -0.11 -7.84
CA ARG A 195 -11.16 -0.25 -7.82
C ARG A 195 -11.60 -1.54 -8.52
N ARG A 196 -11.94 -2.57 -7.73
CA ARG A 196 -12.81 -3.64 -8.20
C ARG A 196 -14.23 -3.22 -7.83
N GLU A 197 -15.06 -2.98 -8.82
CA GLU A 197 -16.49 -2.76 -8.62
C GLU A 197 -17.04 -3.87 -7.72
N ASN A 198 -17.85 -3.50 -6.71
CA ASN A 198 -18.50 -4.42 -5.75
C ASN A 198 -17.65 -5.02 -4.62
N ARG A 199 -16.56 -4.37 -4.21
CA ARG A 199 -15.89 -4.71 -2.94
C ARG A 199 -16.66 -4.19 -1.72
N THR A 200 -16.51 -4.91 -0.60
CA THR A 200 -17.00 -4.44 0.70
C THR A 200 -16.29 -3.15 1.09
N ILE A 201 -17.01 -2.22 1.71
CA ILE A 201 -16.43 -0.93 2.13
C ILE A 201 -15.32 -1.16 3.16
N ILE A 202 -15.53 -2.09 4.11
CA ILE A 202 -14.55 -2.46 5.12
C ILE A 202 -13.90 -3.79 4.70
N ASP A 203 -12.57 -3.90 4.84
CA ASP A 203 -11.79 -5.10 4.51
C ASP A 203 -11.87 -6.21 5.58
N LEU A 204 -12.40 -5.90 6.75
CA LEU A 204 -12.54 -6.81 7.89
C LEU A 204 -13.97 -7.32 8.08
N GLU A 205 -14.05 -8.53 8.61
CA GLU A 205 -15.30 -9.16 9.03
C GLU A 205 -15.06 -10.16 10.18
N VAL A 206 -16.15 -10.73 10.71
CA VAL A 206 -16.07 -11.77 11.74
C VAL A 206 -15.71 -13.10 11.08
N CYS A 207 -14.56 -13.67 11.43
CA CYS A 207 -14.11 -14.94 10.89
C CYS A 207 -15.09 -16.07 11.26
N PRO A 208 -15.58 -16.88 10.29
CA PRO A 208 -16.53 -17.96 10.58
C PRO A 208 -15.94 -19.13 11.38
N LYS A 209 -14.62 -19.17 11.57
CA LYS A 209 -13.93 -20.25 12.30
C LYS A 209 -13.53 -19.87 13.73
N CYS A 210 -13.01 -18.67 13.94
CA CYS A 210 -12.57 -18.21 15.26
C CYS A 210 -13.41 -17.09 15.87
N PHE A 211 -14.40 -16.57 15.14
CA PHE A 211 -15.28 -15.48 15.57
C PHE A 211 -14.58 -14.15 15.91
N GLU A 212 -13.30 -14.03 15.57
CA GLU A 212 -12.53 -12.80 15.70
C GLU A 212 -12.68 -11.89 14.47
N VAL A 213 -12.56 -10.58 14.67
CA VAL A 213 -12.55 -9.57 13.59
C VAL A 213 -11.22 -9.62 12.84
N ARG A 214 -11.24 -10.08 11.59
CA ARG A 214 -10.05 -10.31 10.76
C ARG A 214 -10.36 -10.13 9.28
N MET A 215 -9.30 -10.00 8.47
CA MET A 215 -9.39 -10.28 7.04
C MET A 215 -9.78 -11.75 6.85
N VAL A 216 -10.82 -11.99 6.08
CA VAL A 216 -11.28 -13.34 5.74
C VAL A 216 -11.16 -13.53 4.25
N TYR A 217 -10.68 -14.72 3.88
CA TYR A 217 -10.38 -15.04 2.49
C TYR A 217 -11.24 -16.20 2.01
N ASP A 218 -11.64 -16.11 0.75
CA ASP A 218 -12.29 -17.18 0.01
C ASP A 218 -11.24 -18.06 -0.66
N CYS A 219 -11.60 -19.32 -0.92
CA CYS A 219 -10.71 -20.23 -1.62
C CYS A 219 -10.97 -20.22 -3.13
N PRO A 220 -9.92 -20.13 -3.97
CA PRO A 220 -10.08 -20.20 -5.42
C PRO A 220 -10.64 -21.54 -5.94
N LYS A 221 -10.53 -22.62 -5.17
CA LYS A 221 -10.85 -24.00 -5.62
C LYS A 221 -11.94 -24.70 -4.79
N GLY A 222 -12.57 -24.02 -3.83
CA GLY A 222 -13.60 -24.63 -3.01
C GLY A 222 -14.24 -23.67 -2.03
N ASP A 223 -15.08 -24.19 -1.13
CA ASP A 223 -15.91 -23.38 -0.24
C ASP A 223 -15.25 -23.06 1.11
N CYS A 224 -13.91 -23.21 1.23
CA CYS A 224 -13.19 -22.89 2.46
C CYS A 224 -12.99 -21.38 2.65
N ARG A 225 -13.62 -20.86 3.69
CA ARG A 225 -13.60 -19.44 4.08
C ARG A 225 -13.07 -19.26 5.50
N GLY A 226 -12.14 -18.34 5.68
CA GLY A 226 -11.52 -18.11 6.99
C GLY A 226 -10.34 -17.15 6.95
N CYS A 227 -9.92 -16.70 8.14
CA CYS A 227 -8.78 -15.80 8.30
C CYS A 227 -7.43 -16.53 8.16
N ILE A 228 -6.35 -15.74 8.13
CA ILE A 228 -4.97 -16.24 7.96
C ILE A 228 -4.51 -17.22 9.06
N PHE A 229 -5.13 -17.15 10.24
CA PHE A 229 -4.76 -18.00 11.39
C PHE A 229 -5.57 -19.30 11.45
N CYS A 230 -6.76 -19.33 10.83
CA CYS A 230 -7.63 -20.49 10.88
C CYS A 230 -7.45 -21.44 9.69
N ILE A 231 -6.96 -20.93 8.56
CA ILE A 231 -6.77 -21.71 7.34
C ILE A 231 -5.40 -21.33 6.75
N PRO A 232 -4.40 -22.23 6.81
CA PRO A 232 -3.14 -22.01 6.12
C PRO A 232 -3.39 -22.03 4.61
N ARG A 233 -2.74 -21.13 3.87
CA ARG A 233 -2.96 -20.94 2.44
C ARG A 233 -1.64 -20.76 1.72
N CYS A 234 -1.59 -21.18 0.46
CA CYS A 234 -0.42 -20.97 -0.38
C CYS A 234 -0.28 -19.49 -0.74
N GLU A 235 0.91 -18.92 -0.55
CA GLU A 235 1.20 -17.53 -0.92
C GLU A 235 0.97 -17.20 -2.40
N ASN A 236 1.30 -18.15 -3.27
CA ASN A 236 1.29 -17.92 -4.70
C ASN A 236 -0.14 -17.96 -5.29
N CYS A 237 -0.86 -19.05 -5.03
CA CYS A 237 -2.19 -19.28 -5.62
C CYS A 237 -3.36 -19.07 -4.65
N GLY A 238 -3.12 -18.95 -3.34
CA GLY A 238 -4.15 -18.63 -2.34
C GLY A 238 -5.09 -19.78 -1.97
N ARG A 239 -4.89 -20.98 -2.53
CA ARG A 239 -5.64 -22.18 -2.13
C ARG A 239 -5.36 -22.54 -0.67
N CYS A 240 -6.37 -23.08 -0.01
CA CYS A 240 -6.25 -23.69 1.31
C CYS A 240 -5.25 -24.85 1.24
N ILE A 241 -4.36 -24.94 2.23
CA ILE A 241 -3.44 -26.07 2.43
C ILE A 241 -4.08 -26.95 3.50
N ILE A 242 -4.30 -28.22 3.18
CA ILE A 242 -4.93 -29.17 4.11
C ILE A 242 -3.81 -29.83 4.93
N GLU A 243 -4.06 -30.16 6.20
CA GLU A 243 -3.06 -30.78 7.10
C GLU A 243 -2.42 -32.07 6.54
N SER A 244 -3.08 -32.73 5.59
CA SER A 244 -2.58 -33.93 4.92
C SER A 244 -1.71 -33.66 3.68
N GLU A 245 -1.61 -32.41 3.21
CA GLU A 245 -0.75 -32.04 2.08
C GLU A 245 0.64 -31.63 2.57
N GLU A 246 1.69 -32.11 1.90
CA GLU A 246 3.05 -31.66 2.15
C GLU A 246 3.17 -30.16 1.82
N VAL A 247 3.67 -29.42 2.81
CA VAL A 247 3.80 -27.97 2.75
C VAL A 247 5.25 -27.63 2.49
N GLU A 248 5.49 -26.86 1.43
CA GLU A 248 6.84 -26.50 1.04
C GLU A 248 7.14 -25.05 1.40
N GLU A 249 8.33 -24.81 1.93
CA GLU A 249 8.77 -23.49 2.33
C GLU A 249 9.57 -22.81 1.20
N GLY A 250 9.23 -21.57 0.90
CA GLY A 250 10.02 -20.72 0.02
C GLY A 250 11.31 -20.23 0.68
N ALA A 251 12.23 -19.68 -0.11
CA ALA A 251 13.44 -19.03 0.37
C ALA A 251 13.14 -17.79 1.26
N CYS A 252 11.93 -17.24 1.14
CA CYS A 252 11.41 -16.16 2.00
C CYS A 252 10.80 -16.66 3.33
N GLY A 253 10.78 -17.97 3.60
CA GLY A 253 10.09 -18.55 4.76
C GLY A 253 8.58 -18.70 4.57
N ASP A 254 8.07 -18.35 3.39
CA ASP A 254 6.66 -18.36 3.08
C ASP A 254 6.15 -19.74 2.66
N THR A 255 4.88 -19.97 2.96
CA THR A 255 4.21 -21.24 2.70
C THR A 255 3.73 -21.38 1.25
N LEU A 256 4.19 -22.42 0.56
CA LEU A 256 3.77 -22.77 -0.79
C LEU A 256 3.16 -24.18 -0.82
N CYS A 257 2.12 -24.34 -1.63
CA CYS A 257 1.64 -25.67 -1.97
C CYS A 257 2.59 -26.32 -2.99
N LEU A 258 2.63 -27.67 -3.00
CA LEU A 258 3.53 -28.45 -3.86
C LEU A 258 3.48 -28.02 -5.34
N ASP A 259 2.29 -27.88 -5.93
CA ASP A 259 2.15 -27.47 -7.33
C ASP A 259 2.83 -26.13 -7.63
N CYS A 260 2.66 -25.14 -6.74
CA CYS A 260 3.32 -23.84 -6.93
C CYS A 260 4.82 -23.95 -6.69
N TRP A 261 5.23 -24.68 -5.65
CA TRP A 261 6.64 -24.86 -5.34
C TRP A 261 7.41 -25.51 -6.50
N LEU A 262 6.81 -26.48 -7.19
CA LEU A 262 7.40 -27.15 -8.35
C LEU A 262 7.54 -26.23 -9.57
N GLN A 263 6.57 -25.34 -9.82
CA GLN A 263 6.48 -24.53 -11.04
C GLN A 263 7.26 -23.21 -10.97
N ILE A 264 7.60 -22.72 -9.78
CA ILE A 264 8.30 -21.44 -9.62
C ILE A 264 9.82 -21.66 -9.74
N PRO A 265 10.57 -20.72 -10.36
CA PRO A 265 12.02 -20.75 -10.38
C PRO A 265 12.64 -20.80 -8.98
N LYS A 266 13.73 -21.56 -8.83
CA LYS A 266 14.36 -21.86 -7.53
C LYS A 266 15.77 -21.30 -7.47
N CYS A 267 16.22 -21.02 -6.24
CA CYS A 267 17.60 -20.68 -5.97
C CYS A 267 18.50 -21.86 -6.34
N ASN A 268 19.58 -21.61 -7.07
CA ASN A 268 20.49 -22.66 -7.51
C ASN A 268 21.21 -23.38 -6.36
N PHE A 269 21.26 -22.79 -5.16
CA PHE A 269 21.99 -23.34 -4.02
C PHE A 269 21.09 -24.07 -3.03
N CYS A 270 20.06 -23.41 -2.51
CA CYS A 270 19.16 -24.03 -1.54
C CYS A 270 17.97 -24.76 -2.18
N ASN A 271 17.81 -24.68 -3.51
CA ASN A 271 16.70 -25.26 -4.25
C ASN A 271 15.31 -24.82 -3.73
N LYS A 272 15.21 -23.60 -3.15
CA LYS A 272 13.94 -23.03 -2.70
C LYS A 272 13.51 -21.85 -3.61
N PRO A 273 12.22 -21.72 -3.95
CA PRO A 273 11.69 -20.60 -4.72
C PRO A 273 11.34 -19.40 -3.81
N TYR A 274 11.24 -18.20 -4.37
CA TYR A 274 10.53 -17.09 -3.71
C TYR A 274 9.03 -17.16 -3.99
N CYS A 275 8.21 -16.75 -3.02
CA CYS A 275 6.80 -16.53 -3.30
C CYS A 275 6.64 -15.30 -4.21
N LYS A 276 5.49 -15.16 -4.86
CA LYS A 276 5.24 -14.03 -5.77
C LYS A 276 5.30 -12.64 -5.12
N GLN A 277 5.09 -12.55 -3.80
CA GLN A 277 5.18 -11.28 -3.07
C GLN A 277 6.64 -10.84 -2.87
N HIS A 278 7.59 -11.77 -3.02
CA HIS A 278 9.00 -11.57 -2.76
C HIS A 278 9.85 -11.87 -4.01
N ILE A 279 9.27 -11.73 -5.22
CA ILE A 279 9.99 -12.01 -6.47
C ILE A 279 11.15 -11.04 -6.69
N ASP A 280 11.00 -9.79 -6.23
CA ASP A 280 12.04 -8.76 -6.36
C ASP A 280 13.22 -8.96 -5.38
N TRP A 281 13.18 -10.00 -4.55
CA TRP A 281 14.27 -10.34 -3.63
C TRP A 281 15.34 -11.24 -4.26
N TRP A 282 15.17 -11.65 -5.52
CA TRP A 282 16.21 -12.35 -6.27
C TRP A 282 17.44 -11.44 -6.44
N CYS A 283 18.60 -11.95 -6.04
CA CYS A 283 19.88 -11.38 -6.44
C CYS A 283 20.16 -11.81 -7.88
N THR A 284 20.32 -10.85 -8.79
CA THR A 284 20.75 -11.13 -10.16
C THR A 284 22.27 -11.01 -10.23
N SER A 285 22.96 -12.16 -10.35
CA SER A 285 24.38 -12.17 -10.66
C SER A 285 24.60 -11.93 -12.16
N SER A 286 25.82 -11.55 -12.54
CA SER A 286 26.25 -11.40 -13.93
C SER A 286 26.06 -12.66 -14.79
N ASP A 287 25.89 -13.84 -14.17
CA ASP A 287 25.83 -15.15 -14.84
C ASP A 287 24.41 -15.70 -14.99
N SER A 288 23.37 -14.87 -14.82
CA SER A 288 21.96 -15.29 -14.95
C SER A 288 21.52 -16.38 -13.95
N SER A 289 22.31 -16.63 -12.90
CA SER A 289 21.96 -17.58 -11.84
C SER A 289 20.97 -16.94 -10.85
N LEU A 290 19.88 -17.65 -10.55
CA LEU A 290 18.92 -17.23 -9.53
C LEU A 290 19.49 -17.53 -8.15
N LEU A 291 19.84 -16.48 -7.43
CA LEU A 291 20.39 -16.53 -6.08
C LEU A 291 19.41 -15.89 -5.11
N CYS A 292 18.98 -16.64 -4.09
CA CYS A 292 18.21 -16.04 -3.01
C CYS A 292 19.15 -15.26 -2.08
N ARG A 293 18.62 -14.22 -1.44
CA ARG A 293 19.39 -13.30 -0.59
C ARG A 293 20.17 -14.01 0.52
N VAL A 294 19.58 -15.04 1.13
CA VAL A 294 20.24 -15.83 2.19
C VAL A 294 21.47 -16.57 1.65
N CYS A 295 21.38 -17.15 0.45
CA CYS A 295 22.51 -17.85 -0.17
C CYS A 295 23.57 -16.86 -0.68
N ASP A 296 23.14 -15.71 -1.17
CA ASP A 296 24.03 -14.62 -1.61
C ASP A 296 24.86 -14.07 -0.44
N ASP A 297 24.22 -13.70 0.66
CA ASP A 297 24.87 -13.21 1.89
C ASP A 297 25.87 -14.25 2.44
N ASN A 298 25.50 -15.53 2.43
CA ASN A 298 26.38 -16.62 2.86
C ASN A 298 27.54 -16.88 1.89
N SER A 299 27.40 -16.57 0.60
CA SER A 299 28.47 -16.71 -0.38
C SER A 299 29.55 -15.63 -0.21
N HIS A 300 29.16 -14.42 0.20
CA HIS A 300 30.08 -13.32 0.49
C HIS A 300 30.74 -13.44 1.88
N GLY A 301 30.13 -14.18 2.81
CA GLY A 301 30.69 -14.48 4.14
C GLY A 301 31.99 -15.29 4.15
N TYR A 302 32.40 -15.88 3.02
CA TYR A 302 33.66 -16.64 2.89
C TYR A 302 34.80 -15.86 2.21
N THR A 303 34.67 -14.54 1.99
CA THR A 303 35.66 -13.80 1.17
C THR A 303 36.53 -12.76 1.88
N TYR A 304 36.50 -12.64 3.22
CA TYR A 304 37.50 -11.79 3.88
C TYR A 304 37.80 -12.13 5.36
N THR A 305 38.14 -13.38 5.66
CA THR A 305 39.05 -13.75 6.75
C THR A 305 39.53 -15.17 6.46
N ASP A 306 40.84 -15.41 6.53
CA ASP A 306 41.54 -16.69 6.41
C ASP A 306 42.08 -17.08 5.02
N VAL A 307 42.97 -16.25 4.43
CA VAL A 307 44.23 -16.73 3.83
C VAL A 307 45.28 -15.60 3.89
N LEU A 308 46.30 -15.79 4.75
CA LEU A 308 47.62 -15.12 4.87
C LEU A 308 47.68 -13.63 5.24
#